data_AF-R7SZ57-F1
#
_entry.id   AF-R7SZ57-F1
#
_cell.length_a   1.000
_cell.length_b   1.000
_cell.length_c   1.000
_cell.angle_alpha   90.00
_cell.angle_beta   90.00
_cell.angle_gamma   90.00
#
_symmetry.space_group_name_H-M   'P 1'
#
loop_
_entity.id
_entity.type
_entity.pdbx_description
1 polymer ?
#
loop_
_entity_poly.entity_id
_entity_poly.type
_entity_poly.pdbx_seq_one_letter_code
_entity_poly.pdbx_strand_id
1 'polypeptide(L)'
;RRTFQTHPLGPQLQALYRSRQCAKRMHHREGLMARLLEMANAQKMVEVAEDVFFAEDYLRLVDAGTFLEDDLVLMLSLDGAQLYESKQSDCWIYIWVLFDLAPDVRYKKRYVLP
;
A
#
# COMPACT_ATOMS: atom_id res chain seq x y z
N ARG A 1 30.88 9.42 -14.71
CA ARG A 1 29.62 8.83 -15.24
C ARG A 1 28.78 8.41 -14.04
N ARG A 2 27.54 8.90 -13.89
CA ARG A 2 26.62 8.44 -12.84
C ARG A 2 25.87 7.21 -13.34
N THR A 3 25.60 6.27 -12.45
CA THR A 3 24.77 5.08 -12.72
C THR A 3 23.64 5.09 -11.70
N PHE A 4 22.45 4.65 -12.11
CA PHE A 4 21.26 4.61 -11.27
C PHE A 4 20.70 3.19 -11.32
N GLN A 5 20.20 2.72 -10.18
CA GLN A 5 19.48 1.45 -10.11
C GLN A 5 18.00 1.69 -10.39
N THR A 6 17.38 0.79 -11.14
CA THR A 6 15.94 0.84 -11.43
C THR A 6 15.35 -0.50 -11.07
N HIS A 7 14.35 -0.48 -10.19
CA HIS A 7 13.59 -1.64 -9.78
C HIS A 7 12.17 -1.46 -10.32
N PRO A 8 11.80 -2.15 -11.42
CA PRO A 8 10.52 -1.91 -12.07
C PRO A 8 9.39 -2.48 -11.19
N LEU A 9 8.57 -1.60 -10.63
CA LEU A 9 7.46 -1.98 -9.76
C LEU A 9 6.32 -2.65 -10.54
N GLY A 10 5.97 -2.12 -11.72
CA GLY A 10 4.85 -2.61 -12.54
C GLY A 10 4.85 -4.13 -12.78
N PRO A 11 5.94 -4.72 -13.31
CA PRO A 11 6.01 -6.17 -13.51
C PRO A 11 5.87 -7.00 -12.23
N GLN A 12 6.34 -6.48 -11.10
CA GLN A 12 6.19 -7.15 -9.80
C GLN A 12 4.72 -7.14 -9.36
N LEU A 13 4.00 -6.03 -9.53
CA LEU A 13 2.56 -5.94 -9.27
C LEU A 13 1.77 -6.89 -10.17
N GLN A 14 2.05 -6.87 -11.48
CA GLN A 14 1.40 -7.77 -12.44
C GLN A 14 1.57 -9.24 -12.08
N ALA A 15 2.75 -9.64 -11.58
CA ALA A 15 3.01 -11.01 -11.14
C ALA A 15 2.11 -11.43 -9.97
N LEU A 16 1.74 -10.53 -9.05
CA LEU A 16 0.84 -10.81 -7.94
C LEU A 16 -0.57 -11.20 -8.42
N TYR A 17 -1.04 -10.60 -9.50
CA TYR A 17 -2.35 -10.93 -10.08
C TYR A 17 -2.36 -12.25 -10.88
N ARG A 18 -1.20 -12.80 -11.25
CA ARG A 18 -1.13 -14.07 -12.00
C ARG A 18 -1.46 -15.30 -11.16
N SER A 19 -1.34 -15.21 -9.83
CA SER A 19 -1.73 -16.29 -8.92
C SER A 19 -3.14 -16.03 -8.39
N ARG A 20 -4.04 -17.00 -8.51
CA ARG A 20 -5.40 -16.90 -7.98
C ARG A 20 -5.42 -16.56 -6.49
N GLN A 21 -4.48 -17.10 -5.71
CA GLN A 21 -4.40 -16.84 -4.27
C GLN A 21 -3.94 -15.41 -3.99
N CYS A 22 -2.93 -14.92 -4.71
CA CYS A 22 -2.40 -13.58 -4.51
C CYS A 22 -3.38 -12.52 -5.03
N ALA A 23 -3.97 -12.73 -6.21
CA ALA A 23 -5.02 -11.88 -6.76
C ALA A 23 -6.16 -11.68 -5.76
N LYS A 24 -6.69 -12.77 -5.18
CA LYS A 24 -7.71 -12.69 -4.11
C LYS A 24 -7.30 -11.81 -2.93
N ARG A 25 -6.02 -11.79 -2.55
CA ARG A 25 -5.52 -10.93 -1.47
C ARG A 25 -5.37 -9.48 -1.91
N MET A 26 -5.00 -9.24 -3.17
CA MET A 26 -4.91 -7.92 -3.77
C MET A 26 -6.29 -7.25 -3.93
N HIS A 27 -7.38 -8.00 -3.90
CA HIS A 27 -8.75 -7.47 -3.90
C HIS A 27 -9.26 -7.08 -2.49
N HIS A 28 -8.38 -6.92 -1.49
CA HIS A 28 -8.79 -6.51 -0.13
C HIS A 28 -9.52 -5.16 -0.14
N ARG A 29 -9.02 -4.20 -0.93
CA ARG A 29 -9.60 -2.86 -1.06
C ARG A 29 -11.06 -2.92 -1.54
N GLU A 30 -11.35 -3.69 -2.57
CA GLU A 30 -12.72 -3.86 -3.09
C GLU A 30 -13.68 -4.38 -2.02
N GLY A 31 -13.28 -5.42 -1.29
CA GLY A 31 -14.08 -5.97 -0.19
C GLY A 31 -14.32 -4.96 0.94
N LEU A 32 -13.29 -4.16 1.25
CA LEU A 32 -13.42 -3.10 2.25
C LEU A 32 -14.34 -1.97 1.77
N MET A 33 -14.27 -1.57 0.50
CA MET A 33 -15.13 -0.53 -0.07
C MET A 33 -16.59 -0.95 -0.10
N ALA A 34 -16.87 -2.20 -0.48
CA ALA A 34 -18.22 -2.75 -0.41
C ALA A 34 -18.78 -2.67 1.02
N ARG A 35 -17.97 -3.05 2.02
CA ARG A 35 -18.34 -2.94 3.44
C ARG A 35 -18.57 -1.49 3.87
N LEU A 36 -17.73 -0.54 3.45
CA LEU A 36 -17.90 0.88 3.78
C LEU A 36 -19.21 1.44 3.19
N LEU A 37 -19.54 1.08 1.96
CA LEU A 37 -20.80 1.48 1.32
C LEU A 37 -22.00 0.89 2.06
N GLU A 38 -21.96 -0.38 2.46
CA GLU A 38 -23.00 -0.99 3.27
C GLU A 38 -23.19 -0.28 4.63
N MET A 39 -22.09 0.08 5.29
CA MET A 39 -22.12 0.81 6.56
C MET A 39 -22.69 2.21 6.39
N ALA A 40 -22.30 2.93 5.34
CA ALA A 40 -22.82 4.26 5.01
C ALA A 40 -24.34 4.22 4.75
N ASN A 41 -24.79 3.26 3.95
CA ASN A 41 -26.22 3.05 3.67
C ASN A 41 -27.03 2.71 4.93
N ALA A 42 -26.43 1.97 5.86
CA ALA A 42 -27.03 1.64 7.16
C ALA A 42 -26.90 2.76 8.22
N GLN A 43 -26.34 3.93 7.86
CA GLN A 43 -26.05 5.04 8.77
C GLN A 43 -25.22 4.62 10.01
N LYS A 44 -24.36 3.61 9.84
CA LYS A 44 -23.48 3.14 10.90
C LYS A 44 -22.21 3.97 10.92
N MET A 45 -21.86 4.47 12.10
CA MET A 45 -20.60 5.15 12.32
C MET A 45 -19.45 4.13 12.29
N VAL A 46 -18.35 4.51 11.63
CA VAL A 46 -17.07 3.83 11.78
C VAL A 46 -16.46 4.30 13.10
N GLU A 47 -16.33 3.41 14.07
CA GLU A 47 -15.72 3.74 15.36
C GLU A 47 -14.19 3.78 15.29
N VAL A 48 -13.58 2.99 14.39
CA VAL A 48 -12.12 2.88 14.24
C VAL A 48 -11.76 2.80 12.75
N ALA A 49 -10.86 3.67 12.31
CA ALA A 49 -10.25 3.57 10.98
C ALA A 49 -9.26 2.40 10.96
N GLU A 50 -9.67 1.28 10.37
CA GLU A 50 -8.87 0.05 10.32
C GLU A 50 -7.82 0.06 9.18
N ASP A 51 -7.97 0.95 8.20
CA ASP A 51 -7.17 0.98 6.98
C ASP A 51 -6.99 2.41 6.44
N VAL A 52 -6.03 2.62 5.53
CA VAL A 52 -5.79 3.88 4.82
C VAL A 52 -7.02 4.32 4.01
N PHE A 53 -7.85 3.37 3.59
CA PHE A 53 -9.01 3.63 2.75
C PHE A 53 -10.18 4.30 3.48
N PHE A 54 -10.06 4.47 4.80
CA PHE A 54 -10.97 5.30 5.60
C PHE A 54 -10.55 6.79 5.57
N ALA A 55 -9.37 7.10 5.03
CA ALA A 55 -8.90 8.48 4.94
C ALA A 55 -9.83 9.30 4.06
N GLU A 56 -10.16 10.50 4.53
CA GLU A 56 -11.05 11.42 3.82
C GLU A 56 -10.54 11.72 2.41
N ASP A 57 -9.24 11.92 2.24
CA ASP A 57 -8.63 12.19 0.93
C ASP A 57 -8.84 11.04 -0.06
N TYR A 58 -8.70 9.79 0.40
CA TYR A 58 -8.97 8.63 -0.45
C TYR A 58 -10.45 8.58 -0.84
N LEU A 59 -11.35 8.77 0.12
CA LEU A 59 -12.80 8.77 -0.15
C LEU A 59 -13.21 9.89 -1.11
N ARG A 60 -12.63 11.08 -0.99
CA ARG A 60 -12.85 12.18 -1.94
C ARG A 60 -12.40 11.83 -3.36
N LEU A 61 -11.26 11.13 -3.51
CA LEU A 61 -10.77 10.70 -4.83
C LEU A 61 -11.69 9.66 -5.49
N VAL A 62 -12.24 8.75 -4.68
CA VAL A 62 -13.24 7.76 -5.13
C VAL A 62 -14.55 8.46 -5.52
N ASP A 63 -15.06 9.35 -4.68
CA ASP A 63 -16.32 10.10 -4.94
C ASP A 63 -16.20 10.99 -6.19
N ALA A 64 -15.03 11.61 -6.39
CA ALA A 64 -14.73 12.39 -7.58
C ALA A 64 -14.55 11.54 -8.86
N GLY A 65 -14.58 10.21 -8.77
CA GLY A 65 -14.34 9.30 -9.90
C GLY A 65 -12.92 9.38 -10.46
N THR A 66 -11.98 9.97 -9.70
CA THR A 66 -10.58 10.10 -10.13
C THR A 66 -9.80 8.82 -9.86
N PHE A 67 -10.20 8.08 -8.83
CA PHE A 67 -9.65 6.78 -8.48
C PHE A 67 -10.58 5.68 -8.97
N LEU A 68 -10.10 4.81 -9.86
CA LEU A 68 -10.88 3.76 -10.49
C LEU A 68 -10.76 2.41 -9.76
N GLU A 69 -11.60 1.46 -10.16
CA GLU A 69 -11.60 0.10 -9.59
C GLU A 69 -10.26 -0.62 -9.80
N ASP A 70 -9.67 -0.50 -11.00
CA ASP A 70 -8.40 -1.18 -11.35
C ASP A 70 -7.13 -0.43 -10.87
N ASP A 71 -7.28 0.74 -10.26
CA ASP A 71 -6.15 1.49 -9.73
C ASP A 71 -5.58 0.83 -8.46
N LEU A 72 -4.31 1.09 -8.16
CA LEU A 72 -3.62 0.51 -7.00
C LEU A 72 -3.16 1.60 -6.05
N VAL A 73 -3.25 1.31 -4.76
CA VAL A 73 -2.72 2.16 -3.70
C VAL A 73 -1.48 1.51 -3.09
N LEU A 74 -0.41 2.28 -3.10
CA LEU A 74 0.88 1.87 -2.56
C LEU A 74 1.55 3.04 -1.86
N MET A 75 2.40 2.72 -0.89
CA MET A 75 3.23 3.69 -0.20
C MET A 75 4.69 3.45 -0.55
N LEU A 76 5.39 4.51 -0.94
CA LEU A 76 6.85 4.55 -0.99
C LEU A 76 7.37 5.16 0.30
N SER A 77 8.15 4.39 1.05
CA SER A 77 8.97 4.92 2.14
C SER A 77 10.42 4.96 1.67
N LEU A 78 11.07 6.10 1.85
CA LEU A 78 12.45 6.36 1.51
C LEU A 78 13.11 7.01 2.71
N ASP A 79 14.16 6.39 3.25
CA ASP A 79 14.90 6.93 4.37
C ASP A 79 16.41 6.77 4.18
N GLY A 80 17.17 7.74 4.68
CA GLY A 80 18.62 7.73 4.66
C GLY A 80 19.18 7.21 5.99
N ALA A 81 20.24 6.42 5.95
CA ALA A 81 20.89 5.95 7.17
C ALA A 81 22.37 6.40 7.21
N GLN A 82 22.73 7.23 8.19
CA GLN A 82 24.13 7.63 8.42
C GLN A 82 24.86 6.52 9.19
N LEU A 83 25.55 5.63 8.47
CA LEU A 83 26.24 4.48 9.07
C LEU A 83 27.56 4.84 9.78
N TYR A 84 28.14 6.00 9.46
CA TYR A 84 29.41 6.46 10.04
C TYR A 84 29.32 7.94 10.42
N GLU A 85 29.75 8.32 11.61
CA GLU A 85 29.68 9.71 12.10
C GLU A 85 30.42 10.70 11.18
N SER A 86 31.57 10.30 10.63
CA SER A 86 32.46 11.20 9.87
C SER A 86 32.57 10.86 8.37
N LYS A 87 31.57 10.21 7.79
CA LYS A 87 31.46 10.03 6.32
C LYS A 87 30.17 10.62 5.81
N GLN A 88 30.09 11.00 4.53
CA GLN A 88 28.79 11.30 3.92
C GLN A 88 27.91 10.05 3.94
N SER A 89 26.65 10.18 4.35
CA SER A 89 25.65 9.11 4.20
C SER A 89 25.44 8.82 2.72
N ASP A 90 25.76 7.59 2.33
CA ASP A 90 25.50 7.03 1.00
C ASP A 90 24.48 5.88 1.04
N CYS A 91 23.90 5.59 2.20
CA CYS A 91 22.94 4.50 2.40
C CYS A 91 21.50 5.03 2.38
N TRP A 92 20.68 4.43 1.52
CA TRP A 92 19.24 4.69 1.41
C TRP A 92 18.48 3.38 1.50
N ILE A 93 17.45 3.37 2.34
CA ILE A 93 16.50 2.28 2.46
C ILE A 93 15.23 2.73 1.79
N TYR A 94 14.72 1.93 0.85
CA TYR A 94 13.43 2.18 0.24
C TYR A 94 12.54 0.94 0.36
N ILE A 95 11.26 1.18 0.63
CA ILE A 95 10.27 0.13 0.83
C ILE A 95 9.01 0.51 0.08
N TRP A 96 8.50 -0.45 -0.69
CA TRP A 96 7.16 -0.40 -1.25
C TRP A 96 6.21 -1.17 -0.35
N VAL A 97 5.14 -0.53 0.12
CA VAL A 97 4.06 -1.19 0.84
C VAL A 97 2.81 -1.18 -0.04
N LEU A 98 2.27 -2.35 -0.32
CA LEU A 98 1.06 -2.50 -1.13
C LEU A 98 -0.16 -2.41 -0.21
N PHE A 99 -0.95 -1.35 -0.32
CA PHE A 99 -2.14 -1.15 0.51
C PHE A 99 -3.35 -1.94 0.02
N ASP A 100 -3.36 -2.37 -1.23
CA ASP A 100 -4.34 -3.34 -1.75
C ASP A 100 -4.25 -4.74 -1.11
N LEU A 101 -3.23 -5.00 -0.30
CA LEU A 101 -3.19 -6.14 0.60
C LEU A 101 -3.76 -5.76 1.97
N ALA A 102 -4.46 -6.69 2.62
CA ALA A 102 -4.98 -6.48 3.98
C ALA A 102 -3.87 -6.12 4.98
N PRO A 103 -4.14 -5.29 6.03
CA PRO A 103 -3.18 -4.92 7.06
C PRO A 103 -2.41 -6.11 7.65
N ASP A 104 -3.11 -7.22 7.84
CA ASP A 104 -2.58 -8.45 8.41
C ASP A 104 -1.71 -9.26 7.42
N VAL A 105 -1.62 -8.85 6.16
CA VAL A 105 -0.73 -9.43 5.14
C VAL A 105 0.38 -8.46 4.80
N ARG A 106 0.06 -7.18 4.54
CA ARG A 106 1.02 -6.19 4.02
C ARG A 106 2.12 -5.78 4.99
N TYR A 107 1.87 -5.87 6.29
CA TYR A 107 2.87 -5.55 7.33
C TYR A 107 3.45 -6.80 8.01
N LYS A 108 2.93 -8.00 7.70
CA LYS A 108 3.45 -9.23 8.29
C LYS A 108 4.75 -9.66 7.61
N LYS A 109 5.83 -9.07 8.09
CA LYS A 109 7.12 -9.74 8.13
C LYS A 109 7.17 -10.37 9.54
N ARG A 110 6.42 -11.46 9.78
CA ARG A 110 6.17 -12.11 11.10
C ARG A 110 7.47 -12.49 11.88
N TYR A 111 8.64 -12.17 11.33
CA TYR A 111 10.00 -12.44 11.80
C TYR A 111 10.99 -11.32 11.40
N VAL A 112 10.63 -10.03 11.51
CA VAL A 112 11.66 -8.97 11.37
C VAL A 112 12.49 -8.91 12.64
N LEU A 113 13.67 -9.52 12.60
CA LEU A 113 14.78 -9.32 13.53
C LEU A 113 16.00 -8.87 12.66
N PRO A 114 17.10 -8.37 13.25
CA PRO A 114 17.99 -7.37 12.64
C PRO A 114 18.39 -7.62 11.19
#